data_AF-A0A7I7L9W3-F1
#
_entry.id   AF-A0A7I7L9W3-F1
#
_cell.length_a   1.000
_cell.length_b   1.000
_cell.length_c   1.000
_cell.angle_alpha   90.00
_cell.angle_beta   90.00
_cell.angle_gamma   90.00
#
_symmetry.space_group_name_H-M   'P 1'
#
loop_
_entity.id
_entity.type
_entity.pdbx_description
1 polymer ?
#
loop_
_entity_poly.entity_id
_entity_poly.type
_entity_poly.pdbx_seq_one_letter_code
_entity_poly.pdbx_strand_id
1 'polypeptide(L)'
;MTTTTLAERTVTVDGKPIFFAEAGGGPTVVLLHGGGPGATGLSNYARNIDRLAQRFRLIIPDMPGYGRSGKGVDQSDPFGYLASAIRGLLDELRIPSAHLVGNS
;
A
#
# COMPACT_ATOMS: atom_id res chain seq x y z
N MET A 1 20.11 -14.88 5.37
CA MET A 1 19.22 -13.78 4.94
C MET A 1 18.48 -13.30 6.16
N THR A 2 18.57 -12.01 6.49
CA THR A 2 17.77 -11.40 7.56
C THR A 2 16.35 -11.23 7.04
N THR A 3 15.38 -11.88 7.69
CA THR A 3 13.96 -11.70 7.40
C THR A 3 13.54 -10.31 7.86
N THR A 4 12.98 -9.50 6.97
CA THR A 4 12.46 -8.18 7.33
C THR A 4 11.20 -8.33 8.18
N THR A 5 11.14 -7.67 9.33
CA THR A 5 9.93 -7.61 10.14
C THR A 5 8.90 -6.71 9.47
N LEU A 6 7.70 -7.23 9.27
CA LEU A 6 6.54 -6.48 8.77
C LEU A 6 5.66 -6.04 9.94
N ALA A 7 5.35 -4.76 10.01
CA ALA A 7 4.28 -4.24 10.84
C ALA A 7 3.02 -4.13 9.99
N GLU A 8 1.92 -4.71 10.45
CA GLU A 8 0.64 -4.63 9.75
C GLU A 8 -0.31 -3.70 10.48
N ARG A 9 -0.96 -2.81 9.73
CA ARG A 9 -1.89 -1.82 10.29
C ARG A 9 -3.06 -1.60 9.34
N THR A 10 -4.17 -1.14 9.90
CA THR A 10 -5.31 -0.64 9.16
C THR A 10 -5.62 0.77 9.66
N VAL A 11 -5.84 1.70 8.74
CA VAL A 11 -6.33 3.05 9.04
C VAL A 11 -7.63 3.31 8.31
N THR A 12 -8.37 4.33 8.74
CA THR A 12 -9.61 4.75 8.10
C THR A 12 -9.33 5.96 7.20
N VAL A 13 -9.65 5.85 5.92
CA VAL A 13 -9.56 6.92 4.92
C VAL A 13 -10.96 7.15 4.37
N ASP A 14 -11.51 8.36 4.54
CA ASP A 14 -12.87 8.73 4.12
C ASP A 14 -13.94 7.71 4.57
N GLY A 15 -13.83 7.25 5.82
CA GLY A 15 -14.75 6.27 6.41
C GLY A 15 -14.55 4.83 5.94
N LYS A 16 -13.53 4.54 5.12
CA LYS A 16 -13.24 3.20 4.60
C LYS A 16 -11.92 2.66 5.15
N PRO A 17 -11.84 1.37 5.52
CA PRO A 17 -10.62 0.78 6.05
C PRO A 17 -9.60 0.53 4.93
N ILE A 18 -8.37 0.99 5.10
CA ILE A 18 -7.22 0.70 4.24
C ILE A 18 -6.19 -0.06 5.05
N PHE A 19 -5.98 -1.31 4.69
CA PHE A 19 -4.93 -2.17 5.22
C PHE A 19 -3.60 -1.90 4.52
N PHE A 20 -2.51 -1.91 5.26
CA PHE A 20 -1.17 -1.90 4.70
C PHE A 20 -0.19 -2.66 5.60
N ALA A 21 0.85 -3.20 4.96
CA ALA A 21 2.07 -3.63 5.64
C ALA A 21 3.14 -2.54 5.54
N GLU A 22 3.99 -2.48 6.56
CA GLU A 22 5.09 -1.53 6.68
C GLU A 22 6.38 -2.25 7.04
N ALA A 23 7.48 -1.85 6.41
CA ALA A 23 8.81 -2.40 6.66
C ALA A 23 9.90 -1.36 6.43
N GLY A 24 11.04 -1.56 7.09
CA GLY A 24 12.23 -0.74 6.89
C GLY A 24 12.15 0.66 7.48
N GLY A 25 12.96 1.57 6.93
CA GLY A 25 13.08 2.96 7.38
C GLY A 25 13.82 3.82 6.35
N GLY A 26 13.80 5.15 6.53
CA GLY A 26 14.36 6.10 5.56
C GLY A 26 13.30 6.69 4.62
N PRO A 27 13.67 7.12 3.40
CA PRO A 27 12.73 7.71 2.45
C PRO A 27 11.57 6.78 2.13
N THR A 28 10.36 7.32 2.03
CA THR A 28 9.15 6.51 1.83
C THR A 28 8.99 6.08 0.38
N VAL A 29 8.67 4.80 0.18
CA VAL A 29 8.24 4.21 -1.08
C VAL A 29 6.90 3.50 -0.88
N VAL A 30 5.91 3.83 -1.71
CA VAL A 30 4.62 3.13 -1.75
C VAL A 30 4.67 2.08 -2.87
N LEU A 31 4.33 0.84 -2.53
CA LEU A 31 4.35 -0.30 -3.44
C LEU A 31 2.92 -0.71 -3.80
N LEU A 32 2.44 -0.27 -4.98
CA LEU A 32 1.06 -0.47 -5.45
C LEU A 32 0.95 -1.74 -6.30
N HIS A 33 0.18 -2.71 -5.82
CA HIS A 33 -0.07 -3.97 -6.53
C HIS A 33 -0.91 -3.77 -7.80
N GLY A 34 -0.96 -4.79 -8.66
CA GLY A 34 -1.79 -4.79 -9.87
C GLY A 34 -3.23 -5.27 -9.67
N GLY A 35 -4.05 -5.17 -10.72
CA GLY A 35 -5.49 -5.41 -10.65
C GLY A 35 -5.97 -6.87 -10.67
N GLY A 36 -5.06 -7.86 -10.69
CA GLY A 36 -5.41 -9.27 -10.86
C GLY A 36 -6.22 -9.88 -9.70
N PRO A 37 -7.05 -10.93 -9.94
CA PRO A 37 -7.77 -11.62 -8.87
C PRO A 37 -6.82 -12.15 -7.78
N GLY A 38 -7.12 -11.84 -6.52
CA GLY A 38 -6.30 -12.23 -5.37
C GLY A 38 -5.03 -11.38 -5.17
N ALA A 39 -4.83 -10.31 -5.95
CA ALA A 39 -3.73 -9.39 -5.73
C ALA A 39 -3.83 -8.70 -4.36
N THR A 40 -2.66 -8.55 -3.73
CA THR A 40 -2.44 -7.82 -2.48
C THR A 40 -1.09 -7.12 -2.59
N GLY A 41 -0.83 -6.12 -1.75
CA GLY A 41 0.48 -5.48 -1.69
C GLY A 41 1.60 -6.51 -1.44
N LEU A 42 1.38 -7.41 -0.47
CA LEU A 42 2.36 -8.45 -0.13
C LEU A 42 2.54 -9.49 -1.23
N SER A 43 1.47 -9.97 -1.88
CA SER A 43 1.61 -11.01 -2.93
C SER A 43 2.40 -10.51 -4.13
N ASN A 44 2.30 -9.22 -4.45
CA ASN A 44 3.01 -8.60 -5.58
C ASN A 44 4.47 -8.28 -5.26
N TYR A 45 4.78 -7.90 -4.02
CA TYR A 45 6.10 -7.38 -3.66
C TYR A 45 6.90 -8.24 -2.68
N ALA A 46 6.43 -9.42 -2.26
CA ALA A 46 7.12 -10.29 -1.30
C ALA A 46 8.62 -10.47 -1.58
N ARG A 47 9.01 -10.62 -2.86
CA ARG A 47 10.42 -10.84 -3.27
C ARG A 47 11.26 -9.55 -3.31
N ASN A 48 10.63 -8.39 -3.20
CA ASN A 48 11.28 -7.08 -3.26
C ASN A 48 11.51 -6.49 -1.87
N ILE A 49 10.62 -6.80 -0.92
CA ILE A 49 10.56 -6.20 0.43
C ILE A 49 11.92 -6.28 1.13
N ASP A 50 12.52 -7.47 1.22
CA ASP A 50 13.74 -7.67 2.01
C ASP A 50 14.92 -6.82 1.53
N ARG A 51 15.01 -6.55 0.23
CA ARG A 51 16.10 -5.75 -0.32
C ARG A 51 15.80 -4.26 -0.24
N LEU A 52 14.55 -3.85 -0.49
CA LEU A 52 14.17 -2.45 -0.48
C LEU A 52 14.09 -1.89 0.95
N ALA A 53 13.61 -2.68 1.92
CA ALA A 53 13.46 -2.28 3.31
C ALA A 53 14.80 -1.95 4.01
N GLN A 54 15.93 -2.39 3.44
CA GLN A 54 17.27 -2.04 3.92
C GLN A 54 17.61 -0.56 3.73
N ARG A 55 16.88 0.16 2.85
CA ARG A 55 17.18 1.55 2.49
C ARG A 55 15.96 2.48 2.51
N PHE A 56 14.76 1.92 2.47
CA PHE A 56 13.52 2.66 2.33
C PHE A 56 12.50 2.24 3.37
N ARG A 57 11.65 3.20 3.76
CA ARG A 57 10.42 2.92 4.50
C ARG A 57 9.36 2.49 3.48
N LEU A 58 8.96 1.23 3.50
CA LEU A 58 7.99 0.68 2.57
C LEU A 58 6.59 0.79 3.14
N ILE A 59 5.67 1.36 2.37
CA ILE A 59 4.23 1.29 2.63
C ILE A 59 3.62 0.40 1.54
N ILE A 60 3.03 -0.71 1.95
CA ILE A 60 2.59 -1.79 1.07
C ILE A 60 1.08 -1.97 1.27
N PRO A 61 0.24 -1.09 0.68
CA PRO A 61 -1.19 -1.14 0.86
C PRO A 61 -1.83 -2.25 0.05
N ASP A 62 -2.94 -2.76 0.56
CA ASP A 62 -3.96 -3.36 -0.29
C ASP A 62 -4.85 -2.23 -0.80
N MET A 63 -4.97 -2.07 -2.12
CA MET A 63 -5.84 -1.06 -2.69
C MET A 63 -7.33 -1.40 -2.42
N PRO A 64 -8.23 -0.40 -2.33
CA PRO A 64 -9.66 -0.65 -2.18
C PRO A 64 -10.20 -1.71 -3.15
N GLY A 65 -11.05 -2.61 -2.67
CA GLY A 65 -11.53 -3.77 -3.42
C GLY A 65 -10.65 -5.03 -3.29
N TYR A 66 -9.38 -4.89 -2.89
CA TYR A 66 -8.41 -5.98 -2.81
C TYR A 66 -8.05 -6.37 -1.38
N GLY A 67 -7.46 -7.55 -1.24
CA GLY A 67 -6.87 -8.06 0.01
C GLY A 67 -7.69 -7.83 1.27
N ARG A 68 -7.11 -7.12 2.24
CA ARG A 68 -7.73 -6.84 3.56
C ARG A 68 -8.33 -5.44 3.66
N SER A 69 -8.17 -4.60 2.64
CA SER A 69 -8.83 -3.30 2.55
C SER A 69 -10.32 -3.44 2.29
N GLY A 70 -11.04 -2.36 2.59
CA GLY A 70 -12.49 -2.25 2.40
C GLY A 70 -12.91 -2.68 0.99
N LYS A 71 -14.05 -3.38 0.93
CA LYS A 71 -14.64 -3.83 -0.33
C LYS A 71 -15.53 -2.74 -0.90
N GLY A 72 -15.57 -2.66 -2.22
CA GLY A 72 -16.27 -1.61 -2.94
C GLY A 72 -15.31 -0.55 -3.48
N VAL A 73 -15.39 -0.37 -4.78
CA VAL A 73 -14.70 0.66 -5.54
C VAL A 73 -15.78 1.47 -6.23
N ASP A 74 -15.69 2.80 -6.17
CA ASP A 74 -16.58 3.65 -6.94
C ASP A 74 -16.35 3.38 -8.44
N GLN A 75 -17.37 2.86 -9.11
CA GLN A 75 -17.27 2.49 -10.52
C GLN A 75 -17.48 3.69 -11.45
N SER A 76 -17.91 4.85 -10.94
CA SER A 76 -18.05 6.07 -11.75
C SER A 76 -16.70 6.69 -12.11
N ASP A 77 -15.72 6.61 -11.19
CA ASP A 77 -14.31 6.93 -11.41
C ASP A 77 -13.41 6.00 -10.57
N PRO A 78 -13.16 4.76 -11.04
CA PRO A 78 -12.42 3.78 -10.26
C PRO A 78 -10.98 4.20 -10.04
N PHE A 79 -10.32 4.81 -11.02
CA PHE A 79 -8.92 5.19 -10.90
C PHE A 79 -8.72 6.41 -10.02
N GLY A 80 -9.56 7.45 -10.15
CA GLY A 80 -9.51 8.60 -9.26
C GLY A 80 -9.88 8.24 -7.83
N TYR A 81 -10.81 7.30 -7.64
CA TYR A 81 -11.14 6.75 -6.33
C TYR A 81 -9.95 6.02 -5.70
N LEU A 82 -9.28 5.14 -6.44
CA LEU A 82 -8.08 4.42 -5.95
C LEU A 82 -6.94 5.39 -5.64
N ALA A 83 -6.68 6.37 -6.50
CA ALA A 83 -5.66 7.39 -6.28
C ALA A 83 -5.95 8.23 -5.03
N SER A 84 -7.21 8.64 -4.83
CA SER A 84 -7.64 9.40 -3.66
C SER A 84 -7.49 8.59 -2.37
N ALA A 85 -7.81 7.29 -2.40
CA ALA A 85 -7.61 6.41 -1.25
C ALA A 85 -6.13 6.26 -0.87
N ILE A 86 -5.23 6.13 -1.85
CA ILE A 86 -3.78 6.08 -1.58
C ILE A 86 -3.27 7.42 -1.06
N ARG A 87 -3.73 8.54 -1.63
CA ARG A 87 -3.39 9.87 -1.12
C ARG A 87 -3.87 10.05 0.33
N GLY A 88 -5.11 9.70 0.62
CA GLY A 88 -5.67 9.78 1.98
C GLY A 88 -4.94 8.88 2.97
N LEU A 89 -4.46 7.71 2.55
CA LEU A 89 -3.58 6.87 3.35
C LEU A 89 -2.28 7.63 3.71
N LEU A 90 -1.66 8.32 2.77
CA LEU A 90 -0.46 9.12 3.05
C LEU A 90 -0.76 10.28 4.00
N ASP A 91 -1.91 10.94 3.84
CA ASP A 91 -2.37 12.01 4.73
C ASP A 91 -2.54 11.49 6.18
N GLU A 92 -3.23 10.35 6.37
CA GLU A 92 -3.42 9.70 7.69
C GLU A 92 -2.09 9.29 8.35
N LEU A 93 -1.13 8.80 7.55
CA LEU A 93 0.20 8.43 8.03
C LEU A 93 1.15 9.63 8.19
N ARG A 94 0.68 10.84 7.87
CA ARG A 94 1.46 12.09 7.88
C ARG A 94 2.73 11.99 7.03
N ILE A 95 2.60 11.40 5.85
CA ILE A 95 3.69 11.24 4.88
C ILE A 95 3.55 12.34 3.81
N PRO A 96 4.33 13.42 3.87
CA PRO A 96 4.16 14.56 2.98
C PRO A 96 4.62 14.28 1.54
N SER A 97 5.51 13.30 1.34
CA SER A 97 6.04 12.93 0.04
C SER A 97 6.51 11.48 0.05
N ALA A 98 6.30 10.77 -1.06
CA ALA A 98 6.79 9.42 -1.26
C ALA A 98 7.14 9.18 -2.73
N HIS A 99 8.02 8.22 -2.99
CA HIS A 99 8.15 7.62 -4.30
C HIS A 99 7.06 6.55 -4.47
N LEU A 100 6.60 6.33 -5.71
CA LEU A 100 5.62 5.30 -6.02
C LEU A 100 6.24 4.27 -6.98
N VAL A 101 5.96 3.00 -6.72
CA VAL A 101 6.21 1.89 -7.63
C VAL A 101 4.87 1.19 -7.84
N GLY A 102 4.37 1.19 -9.07
CA GLY A 102 3.13 0.51 -9.45
C GLY A 102 3.40 -0.73 -10.30
N ASN A 103 2.55 -1.74 -10.14
CA ASN A 103 2.56 -2.95 -10.97
C ASN A 103 1.28 -3.06 -11.80
N SER A 104 1.35 -2.83 -13.12
CA SER A 104 0.28 -3.09 -14.10
C SER A 104 -1.06 -2.40 -13.81
#